data_AF-T1BAY1-F1
#
_entry.id   AF-T1BAY1-F1
#
_cell.length_a   1.000
_cell.length_b   1.000
_cell.length_c   1.000
_cell.angle_alpha   90.00
_cell.angle_beta   90.00
_cell.angle_gamma   90.00
#
_symmetry.space_group_name_H-M   'P 1'
#
loop_
_entity.id
_entity.type
_entity.pdbx_description
1 polymer ?
#
loop_
_entity_poly.entity_id
_entity_poly.type
_entity_poly.pdbx_seq_one_letter_code
_entity_poly.pdbx_strand_id
1 'polypeptide(L)'
;MVLVELSAKLLAEQMPACREVMDIVARRFNEVTAYRWGRIIDFLKLHYVLTRRTDTAFWRDNVDPATVPARLQDMLALWKYQSPWFFDELDRLEEVFPAASYQY
;
A
#
# COMPACT_ATOMS: atom_id res chain seq x y z
N MET A 1 -13.30 -2.39 5.26
CA MET A 1 -14.07 -1.19 5.65
C MET A 1 -13.25 0.09 5.49
N VAL A 2 -11.99 0.12 5.94
CA VAL A 2 -11.09 1.30 5.90
C VAL A 2 -11.05 2.08 4.57
N LEU A 3 -10.89 1.43 3.41
CA LEU A 3 -10.84 2.19 2.13
C LEU A 3 -12.15 2.92 1.80
N VAL A 4 -13.29 2.31 2.12
CA VAL A 4 -14.60 2.93 1.86
C VAL A 4 -14.73 4.18 2.72
N GLU A 5 -14.35 4.10 3.99
CA GLU A 5 -14.38 5.22 4.93
C GLU A 5 -13.44 6.35 4.51
N LEU A 6 -12.18 6.03 4.20
CA LEU A 6 -11.19 7.01 3.76
C LEU A 6 -11.56 7.67 2.43
N SER A 7 -12.20 6.93 1.52
CA SER A 7 -12.69 7.47 0.25
C SER A 7 -13.89 8.39 0.45
N ALA A 8 -14.85 7.98 1.29
CA ALA A 8 -16.02 8.79 1.61
C ALA A 8 -15.62 10.09 2.33
N LYS A 9 -14.67 10.02 3.27
CA LYS A 9 -14.10 11.20 3.94
C LYS A 9 -13.45 12.15 2.92
N LEU A 10 -12.59 11.62 2.05
CA LEU A 10 -11.91 12.44 1.04
C LEU A 10 -12.89 13.13 0.09
N LEU A 11 -13.97 12.43 -0.32
CA LEU A 11 -15.03 13.02 -1.13
C LEU A 11 -15.79 14.13 -0.38
N ALA A 12 -16.11 13.92 0.90
CA ALA A 12 -16.80 14.91 1.71
C ALA A 12 -15.96 16.18 1.94
N GLU A 13 -14.65 16.03 2.17
CA GLU A 13 -13.73 17.14 2.45
C GLU A 13 -13.29 17.89 1.19
N GLN A 14 -13.22 17.22 0.04
CA GLN A 14 -12.72 17.78 -1.22
C GLN A 14 -13.81 17.93 -2.29
N MET A 15 -15.09 17.96 -1.91
CA MET A 15 -16.18 18.05 -2.87
C MET A 15 -15.98 19.26 -3.81
N PRO A 16 -15.95 19.06 -5.14
CA PRO A 16 -15.69 20.16 -6.06
C PRO A 16 -16.83 21.19 -6.00
N ALA A 17 -16.46 22.47 -5.89
CA ALA A 17 -17.43 23.57 -5.83
C ALA A 17 -18.21 23.75 -7.14
N CYS A 18 -17.61 23.39 -8.28
CA CYS A 18 -18.22 23.46 -9.60
C CYS A 18 -17.58 22.46 -10.57
N ARG A 19 -18.18 22.30 -11.76
CA ARG A 19 -17.75 21.30 -12.76
C ARG A 19 -16.36 21.59 -13.31
N GLU A 20 -16.00 22.86 -13.43
CA GLU A 20 -14.74 23.36 -13.99
C GLU A 20 -13.52 22.87 -13.20
N VAL A 21 -13.66 22.73 -11.88
CA VAL A 21 -12.56 22.25 -10.99
C VAL A 21 -12.63 20.75 -10.71
N MET A 22 -13.72 20.07 -11.11
CA MET A 22 -13.97 18.66 -10.78
C MET A 22 -12.87 17.73 -11.27
N ASP A 23 -12.34 17.93 -12.48
CA ASP A 23 -11.31 17.04 -13.04
C ASP A 23 -9.99 17.13 -12.26
N ILE A 24 -9.69 18.31 -11.70
CA ILE A 24 -8.51 18.51 -10.84
C ILE A 24 -8.66 17.74 -9.54
N VAL A 25 -9.82 17.84 -8.89
CA VAL A 25 -10.14 17.10 -7.66
C VAL A 25 -10.15 15.60 -7.92
N ALA A 26 -10.78 15.14 -9.00
CA ALA A 26 -10.86 13.73 -9.37
C ALA A 26 -9.47 13.10 -9.56
N ARG A 27 -8.55 13.81 -10.23
CA ARG A 27 -7.16 13.35 -10.36
C ARG A 27 -6.48 13.18 -9.01
N ARG A 28 -6.61 14.14 -8.09
CA ARG A 28 -6.04 14.04 -6.73
C ARG A 28 -6.64 12.86 -5.96
N PHE A 29 -7.96 12.68 -6.03
CA PHE A 29 -8.65 11.53 -5.43
C PHE A 29 -8.11 10.20 -5.97
N ASN A 30 -7.96 10.11 -7.29
CA ASN A 30 -7.46 8.90 -7.95
C ASN A 30 -6.01 8.60 -7.56
N GLU A 31 -5.15 9.62 -7.49
CA GLU A 31 -3.76 9.47 -7.05
C GLU A 31 -3.66 8.96 -5.60
N VAL A 32 -4.45 9.53 -4.68
CA VAL A 32 -4.47 9.09 -3.28
C VAL A 32 -5.02 7.67 -3.15
N THR A 33 -6.10 7.36 -3.86
CA THR A 33 -6.75 6.04 -3.77
C THR A 33 -5.90 4.94 -4.42
N ALA A 34 -5.29 5.22 -5.57
CA ALA A 34 -4.37 4.29 -6.24
C ALA A 34 -3.15 4.00 -5.36
N TYR A 35 -2.57 5.03 -4.73
CA TYR A 35 -1.50 4.86 -3.75
C TYR A 35 -1.90 3.92 -2.61
N ARG A 36 -3.05 4.18 -1.97
CA ARG A 36 -3.58 3.36 -0.86
C ARG A 36 -3.82 1.91 -1.29
N TRP A 37 -4.35 1.70 -2.50
CA TRP A 37 -4.55 0.35 -3.05
C TRP A 37 -3.23 -0.39 -3.25
N GLY A 38 -2.23 0.29 -3.82
CA GLY A 38 -0.88 -0.26 -3.92
C GLY A 38 -0.32 -0.69 -2.56
N ARG A 39 -0.46 0.13 -1.51
CA ARG A 39 0.02 -0.22 -0.15
C ARG A 39 -0.63 -1.50 0.36
N ILE A 40 -1.92 -1.69 0.09
CA ILE A 40 -2.64 -2.91 0.49
C ILE A 40 -2.10 -4.14 -0.25
N ILE A 41 -1.86 -4.03 -1.55
CA ILE A 41 -1.27 -5.14 -2.32
C ILE A 41 0.08 -5.55 -1.73
N ASP A 42 0.94 -4.57 -1.44
CA ASP A 42 2.26 -4.86 -0.86
C ASP A 42 2.16 -5.49 0.52
N PHE A 43 1.32 -4.92 1.39
CA PHE A 43 1.12 -5.44 2.73
C PHE A 43 0.58 -6.87 2.71
N LEU A 44 -0.40 -7.17 1.86
CA LEU A 44 -0.92 -8.54 1.72
C LEU A 44 0.15 -9.48 1.15
N LYS A 45 0.90 -9.06 0.14
CA LYS A 45 1.97 -9.88 -0.47
C LYS A 45 3.10 -10.18 0.53
N LEU A 46 3.42 -9.24 1.42
CA LEU A 46 4.43 -9.40 2.47
C LEU A 46 4.24 -10.69 3.30
N HIS A 47 2.98 -11.01 3.63
CA HIS A 47 2.63 -12.20 4.43
C HIS A 47 2.98 -13.52 3.73
N TYR A 48 3.06 -13.50 2.39
CA TYR A 48 3.39 -14.69 1.60
C TYR A 48 4.88 -14.77 1.29
N VAL A 49 5.53 -13.65 0.94
CA VAL A 49 6.94 -13.65 0.53
C VAL A 49 7.91 -13.98 1.67
N LEU A 50 7.49 -13.79 2.93
CA LEU A 50 8.27 -14.16 4.12
C LEU A 50 8.05 -15.60 4.59
N THR A 51 7.22 -16.38 3.89
CA THR A 51 6.92 -17.76 4.26
C THR A 51 8.17 -18.64 4.22
N ARG A 52 8.19 -19.68 5.05
CA ARG A 52 9.17 -20.79 4.97
C ARG A 52 8.58 -22.05 4.36
N ARG A 53 7.30 -22.01 3.96
CA ARG A 53 6.60 -23.14 3.35
C ARG A 53 7.02 -23.30 1.89
N THR A 54 7.32 -24.53 1.50
CA THR A 54 7.71 -24.88 0.12
C THR A 54 6.99 -26.15 -0.36
N ASP A 55 5.98 -26.60 0.37
CA ASP A 55 5.29 -27.88 0.21
C ASP A 55 4.37 -27.93 -1.01
N THR A 56 3.95 -26.78 -1.55
CA THR A 56 3.06 -26.70 -2.73
C THR A 56 3.58 -25.71 -3.75
N ALA A 57 3.09 -25.80 -4.99
CA ALA A 57 3.35 -24.79 -6.02
C ALA A 57 2.89 -23.40 -5.55
N PHE A 58 1.71 -23.30 -4.94
CA PHE A 58 1.18 -22.05 -4.40
C PHE A 58 2.17 -21.27 -3.52
N TRP A 59 2.87 -21.94 -2.59
CA TRP A 59 3.85 -21.26 -1.74
C TRP A 59 5.13 -20.90 -2.47
N ARG A 60 5.59 -21.76 -3.38
CA ARG A 60 6.79 -21.51 -4.19
C ARG A 60 6.58 -20.37 -5.19
N ASP A 61 5.43 -20.30 -5.82
CA ASP A 61 5.09 -19.25 -6.78
C ASP A 61 4.93 -17.89 -6.08
N ASN A 62 4.46 -17.90 -4.82
CA ASN A 62 4.30 -16.67 -4.05
C ASN A 62 5.61 -16.02 -3.62
N VAL A 63 6.73 -16.75 -3.61
CA VAL A 63 8.07 -16.21 -3.32
C VAL A 63 8.85 -15.86 -4.59
N ASP A 64 8.31 -16.14 -5.79
CA ASP A 64 8.93 -15.76 -7.05
C ASP A 64 9.02 -14.23 -7.16
N PRO A 65 10.23 -13.63 -7.28
CA PRO A 65 10.43 -12.20 -7.43
C PRO A 65 9.64 -11.57 -8.58
N ALA A 66 9.35 -12.31 -9.66
CA ALA A 66 8.56 -11.80 -10.78
C ALA A 66 7.10 -11.48 -10.38
N THR A 67 6.62 -12.05 -9.27
CA THR A 67 5.26 -11.82 -8.73
C THR A 67 5.22 -10.80 -7.61
N VAL A 68 6.39 -10.29 -7.16
CA VAL A 68 6.50 -9.34 -6.06
C VAL A 68 6.55 -7.92 -6.62
N PRO A 69 5.68 -6.99 -6.18
CA PRO A 69 5.74 -5.60 -6.60
C PRO A 69 7.13 -5.00 -6.36
N ALA A 70 7.65 -4.23 -7.31
CA ALA A 70 9.00 -3.66 -7.23
C ALA A 70 9.24 -2.85 -5.93
N ARG A 71 8.25 -2.03 -5.53
CA ARG A 71 8.30 -1.27 -4.27
C ARG A 71 8.50 -2.18 -3.06
N LEU A 72 7.77 -3.29 -2.99
CA LEU A 72 7.94 -4.25 -1.91
C LEU A 72 9.31 -4.93 -1.95
N GLN A 73 9.88 -5.18 -3.14
CA GLN A 73 11.25 -5.71 -3.24
C GLN A 73 12.27 -4.73 -2.66
N ASP A 74 12.14 -3.44 -2.96
CA ASP A 74 13.02 -2.39 -2.44
C ASP A 74 12.91 -2.28 -0.91
N MET A 75 11.67 -2.29 -0.37
CA MET A 75 11.44 -2.31 1.08
C MET A 75 12.06 -3.55 1.73
N LEU A 76 11.87 -4.75 1.16
CA LEU A 76 12.47 -5.97 1.67
C LEU A 76 14.00 -5.94 1.63
N ALA A 77 14.59 -5.32 0.60
CA ALA A 77 16.03 -5.15 0.50
C ALA A 77 16.55 -4.22 1.61
N LEU A 78 15.85 -3.12 1.86
CA LEU A 78 16.16 -2.19 2.94
C LEU A 78 16.02 -2.86 4.32
N TRP A 79 14.95 -3.64 4.51
CA TRP A 79 14.62 -4.26 5.79
C TRP A 79 15.56 -5.38 6.24
N LYS A 80 16.44 -5.85 5.35
CA LYS A 80 17.54 -6.72 5.73
C LYS A 80 18.57 -6.03 6.62
N TYR A 81 18.65 -4.70 6.56
CA TYR A 81 19.69 -3.91 7.23
C TYR A 81 19.14 -2.95 8.28
N GLN A 82 17.86 -2.59 8.21
CA GLN A 82 17.18 -1.72 9.18
C GLN A 82 15.73 -2.16 9.39
N SER A 83 15.17 -1.98 10.59
CA SER A 83 13.76 -2.31 10.82
C SER A 83 12.83 -1.35 10.05
N PRO A 84 11.61 -1.79 9.65
CA PRO A 84 10.63 -0.91 9.04
C PRO A 84 10.38 0.33 9.90
N TRP A 85 10.58 1.51 9.32
CA TRP A 85 10.44 2.79 10.02
C TRP A 85 9.47 3.74 9.34
N PHE A 86 9.01 4.76 10.08
CA PHE A 86 8.01 5.73 9.62
C PHE A 86 8.40 6.43 8.31
N PHE A 87 9.69 6.64 8.06
CA PHE A 87 10.20 7.31 6.87
C PHE A 87 10.46 6.38 5.67
N ASP A 88 10.21 5.07 5.80
CA ASP A 88 10.33 4.09 4.70
C ASP A 88 9.05 4.09 3.83
N GLU A 89 8.71 5.25 3.26
CA GLU A 89 7.52 5.45 2.40
C GLU A 89 6.15 5.27 3.08
N LEU A 90 6.08 5.46 4.39
CA LEU A 90 4.86 5.36 5.22
C LEU A 90 4.50 6.69 5.89
N ASP A 91 4.90 7.79 5.27
CA ASP A 91 4.86 9.14 5.82
C ASP A 91 3.58 9.93 5.45
N ARG A 92 2.67 9.33 4.68
CA ARG A 92 1.41 9.99 4.30
C ARG A 92 0.45 10.08 5.48
N LEU A 93 -0.20 11.24 5.61
CA LEU A 93 -1.32 11.42 6.52
C LEU A 93 -2.44 10.40 6.16
N GLU A 94 -2.93 9.70 7.17
CA GLU A 94 -3.94 8.63 7.03
C GLU A 94 -3.50 7.43 6.18
N GLU A 95 -2.36 6.84 6.58
CA GLU A 95 -1.95 5.54 6.05
C GLU A 95 -2.96 4.43 6.36
N VAL A 96 -3.07 3.48 5.42
CA VAL A 96 -3.94 2.30 5.61
C VAL A 96 -3.32 1.34 6.63
N PHE A 97 -1.99 1.24 6.63
CA PHE A 97 -1.22 0.44 7.57
C PHE A 97 -0.04 1.25 8.10
N PRO A 98 0.04 1.52 9.41
CA PRO A 98 1.20 2.20 9.99
C PRO A 98 2.45 1.32 9.90
N ALA A 99 3.64 1.93 10.03
CA ALA A 99 4.92 1.19 10.06
C ALA A 99 4.95 0.06 11.10
N ALA A 100 4.29 0.25 12.25
CA ALA A 100 4.14 -0.78 13.27
C ALA A 100 3.48 -2.06 12.72
N SER A 101 2.51 -1.96 11.80
CA SER A 101 1.87 -3.13 11.20
C SER A 101 2.82 -4.00 10.38
N TYR A 102 3.92 -3.44 9.87
CA TYR A 102 4.94 -4.19 9.12
C TYR A 102 5.99 -4.83 10.03
N GLN A 103 6.03 -4.45 11.31
CA GLN A 103 6.96 -5.01 12.30
C GLN A 103 6.41 -6.28 12.98
N TYR A 104 5.11 -6.52 12.89
CA TYR A 104 4.41 -7.70 13.42
C TYR A 104 4.11 -8.71 12.31
#